data_AF-A0A7X5WR20-F1
#
_entry.id   AF-A0A7X5WR20-F1
#
_cell.length_a   1.000
_cell.length_b   1.000
_cell.length_c   1.000
_cell.angle_alpha   90.00
_cell.angle_beta   90.00
_cell.angle_gamma   90.00
#
_symmetry.space_group_name_H-M   'P 1'
#
loop_
_entity.id
_entity.type
_entity.pdbx_description
1 polymer ?
#
loop_
_entity_poly.entity_id
_entity_poly.type
_entity_poly.pdbx_seq_one_letter_code
_entity_poly.pdbx_strand_id
1 'polypeptide(L)'
;ALLVAVGLAACSPNVHGPWVDENGRRLMGSEVVEYRGFPECDQELVTFMRFFGDQYARDPEGVLGPLRSPVDDDPLAYAVLDSLPEGAEGTDITHGGREIYVAADRPDYLYIRLADGDVER
;
A
#
# COMPACT_ATOMS: atom_id res chain seq x y z
N ALA A 1 -31.88 10.68 -34.26
CA ALA A 1 -30.47 11.04 -34.03
C ALA A 1 -29.94 10.13 -32.93
N LEU A 2 -28.98 9.27 -33.26
CA LEU A 2 -28.40 8.29 -32.33
C LEU A 2 -27.14 8.93 -31.74
N LEU A 3 -27.19 9.33 -30.48
CA LEU A 3 -26.02 9.84 -29.74
C LEU A 3 -25.21 8.64 -29.26
N VAL A 4 -24.15 8.32 -29.99
CA VAL A 4 -23.09 7.39 -29.55
C VAL A 4 -22.27 8.15 -28.52
N ALA A 5 -22.42 7.80 -27.24
CA ALA A 5 -21.52 8.25 -26.18
C ALA A 5 -20.14 7.62 -26.43
N VAL A 6 -19.21 8.45 -26.90
CA VAL A 6 -17.81 8.09 -27.09
C VAL A 6 -17.22 7.79 -25.71
N GLY A 7 -16.69 6.57 -25.56
CA GLY A 7 -16.14 6.06 -24.32
C GLY A 7 -15.08 7.00 -23.74
N LEU A 8 -15.26 7.35 -22.47
CA LEU A 8 -14.16 7.79 -21.63
C LEU A 8 -13.21 6.60 -21.56
N ALA A 9 -12.08 6.70 -22.27
CA ALA A 9 -10.90 5.92 -21.95
C ALA A 9 -10.49 6.35 -20.53
N ALA A 10 -11.10 5.72 -19.52
CA ALA A 10 -10.58 5.77 -18.17
C ALA A 10 -9.22 5.08 -18.25
N CYS A 11 -8.15 5.86 -18.40
CA CYS A 11 -6.87 5.42 -17.90
C CYS A 11 -7.15 5.01 -16.46
N SER A 12 -7.20 3.71 -16.20
CA SER A 12 -7.24 3.23 -14.82
C SER A 12 -6.10 3.98 -14.12
N PRO A 13 -6.38 4.77 -13.07
CA PRO A 13 -5.31 5.46 -12.38
C PRO A 13 -4.25 4.42 -12.08
N ASN A 14 -2.98 4.74 -12.38
CA ASN A 14 -1.93 3.85 -11.95
C ASN A 14 -2.00 3.85 -10.43
N VAL A 15 -2.53 2.77 -9.86
CA VAL A 15 -2.68 2.60 -8.41
C VAL A 15 -1.38 2.11 -7.79
N HIS A 16 -0.39 1.73 -8.61
CA HIS A 16 0.89 1.18 -8.21
C HIS A 16 2.04 2.09 -8.66
N GLY A 17 2.46 3.02 -7.80
CA GLY A 17 3.60 3.91 -8.05
C GLY A 17 3.56 4.71 -9.38
N PRO A 18 4.62 5.47 -9.71
CA PRO A 18 5.78 5.72 -8.87
C PRO A 18 5.41 6.54 -7.63
N TRP A 19 6.05 6.21 -6.53
CA TRP A 19 6.02 7.00 -5.29
C TRP A 19 7.01 8.16 -5.42
N VAL A 20 6.74 9.26 -4.73
CA VAL A 20 7.60 10.46 -4.71
C VAL A 20 7.89 10.88 -3.28
N ASP A 21 9.06 11.48 -3.05
CA ASP A 21 9.42 12.12 -1.77
C ASP A 21 8.82 13.54 -1.62
N GLU A 22 9.12 14.19 -0.50
CA GLU A 22 8.71 15.56 -0.17
C GLU A 22 9.05 16.60 -1.27
N ASN A 23 10.11 16.35 -2.05
CA ASN A 23 10.59 17.24 -3.11
C ASN A 23 9.98 16.88 -4.48
N GLY A 24 9.06 15.92 -4.52
CA GLY A 24 8.44 15.40 -5.74
C GLY A 24 9.38 14.53 -6.57
N ARG A 25 10.54 14.13 -6.02
CA ARG A 25 11.47 13.24 -6.70
C ARG A 25 10.93 11.81 -6.65
N ARG A 26 10.88 11.17 -7.81
CA ARG A 26 10.47 9.76 -7.91
C ARG A 26 11.43 8.88 -7.13
N LEU A 27 10.86 8.04 -6.28
CA LEU A 27 11.57 7.00 -5.58
C LEU A 27 11.85 5.84 -6.54
N MET A 28 13.05 5.28 -6.42
CA MET A 28 13.52 4.17 -7.23
C MET A 28 13.14 2.84 -6.58
N GLY A 29 13.19 1.73 -7.34
CA GLY A 29 12.78 0.42 -6.84
C GLY A 29 13.61 -0.12 -5.65
N SER A 30 14.77 0.47 -5.36
CA SER A 30 15.54 0.20 -4.14
C SER A 30 14.97 0.88 -2.89
N GLU A 31 14.21 1.97 -3.08
CA GLU A 31 13.57 2.75 -2.02
C GLU A 31 12.13 2.28 -1.84
N VAL A 32 11.32 2.31 -2.91
CA VAL A 32 9.93 1.86 -2.89
C VAL A 32 9.58 1.14 -4.20
N VAL A 33 9.05 -0.07 -4.09
CA VAL A 33 8.43 -0.80 -5.22
C VAL A 33 7.13 -1.46 -4.76
N GLU A 34 6.10 -1.35 -5.60
CA GLU A 34 4.79 -1.95 -5.38
C GLU A 34 4.48 -2.87 -6.56
N TYR A 35 4.04 -4.10 -6.29
CA TYR A 35 3.70 -5.07 -7.31
C TYR A 35 2.60 -6.02 -6.84
N ARG A 36 1.78 -6.48 -7.77
CA ARG A 36 0.75 -7.49 -7.48
C ARG A 36 1.36 -8.88 -7.36
N GLY A 37 0.74 -9.71 -6.54
CA GLY A 37 1.01 -11.13 -6.45
C GLY A 37 0.67 -11.88 -7.73
N PHE A 38 1.06 -13.15 -7.75
CA PHE A 38 0.99 -14.01 -8.92
C PHE A 38 -0.31 -14.84 -8.91
N PRO A 39 -1.15 -14.77 -9.97
CA PRO A 39 -2.38 -15.55 -10.04
C PRO A 39 -2.18 -17.06 -9.94
N GLU A 40 -1.07 -17.60 -10.43
CA GLU A 40 -0.74 -19.02 -10.33
C GLU A 40 -0.51 -19.52 -8.89
N CYS A 41 -0.39 -18.58 -7.94
CA CYS A 41 -0.27 -18.85 -6.51
C CYS A 41 -1.53 -18.45 -5.73
N ASP A 42 -2.65 -18.17 -6.41
CA ASP A 42 -3.89 -17.64 -5.81
C ASP A 42 -3.66 -16.31 -5.05
N GLN A 43 -2.75 -15.47 -5.54
CA GLN A 43 -2.33 -14.21 -4.91
C GLN A 43 -2.67 -12.97 -5.74
N GLU A 44 -3.59 -13.06 -6.72
CA GLU A 44 -3.90 -11.92 -7.60
C GLU A 44 -4.42 -10.67 -6.87
N LEU A 45 -4.94 -10.83 -5.65
CA LEU A 45 -5.46 -9.77 -4.80
C LEU A 45 -4.45 -9.26 -3.76
N VAL A 46 -3.31 -9.94 -3.62
CA VAL A 46 -2.22 -9.51 -2.75
C VAL A 46 -1.40 -8.45 -3.47
N THR A 47 -1.14 -7.33 -2.80
CA THR A 47 -0.14 -6.36 -3.26
C THR A 47 1.04 -6.39 -2.32
N PHE A 48 2.23 -6.63 -2.87
CA PHE A 48 3.47 -6.53 -2.12
C PHE A 48 4.07 -5.14 -2.28
N MET A 49 4.61 -4.62 -1.18
CA MET A 49 5.37 -3.38 -1.18
C MET A 49 6.72 -3.62 -0.54
N ARG A 50 7.80 -3.23 -1.22
CA ARG A 50 9.11 -3.09 -0.59
C ARG A 50 9.31 -1.63 -0.25
N PHE A 51 9.63 -1.33 0.99
CA PHE A 51 9.82 0.02 1.51
C PHE A 51 11.13 0.06 2.30
N PHE A 52 12.13 0.78 1.79
CA PHE A 52 13.50 0.89 2.32
C PHE A 52 14.17 -0.45 2.70
N GLY A 53 13.85 -1.51 1.94
CA GLY A 53 14.44 -2.85 2.11
C GLY A 53 13.51 -3.84 2.82
N ASP A 54 12.57 -3.37 3.62
CA ASP A 54 11.57 -4.21 4.27
C ASP A 54 10.43 -4.54 3.31
N GLN A 55 9.78 -5.69 3.50
CA GLN A 55 8.72 -6.17 2.64
C GLN A 55 7.41 -6.29 3.42
N TYR A 56 6.37 -5.67 2.87
CA TYR A 56 5.02 -5.61 3.41
C TYR A 56 4.04 -6.22 2.39
N ALA A 57 2.88 -6.63 2.87
CA ALA A 57 1.83 -7.19 2.04
C ALA A 57 0.46 -6.65 2.43
N ARG A 58 -0.25 -6.12 1.45
CA ARG A 58 -1.69 -5.87 1.51
C ARG A 58 -2.40 -7.14 1.09
N ASP A 59 -2.88 -7.91 2.07
CA ASP A 59 -3.55 -9.19 1.88
C ASP A 59 -4.96 -9.18 2.49
N PRO A 60 -5.96 -8.61 1.78
CA PRO A 60 -7.30 -8.43 2.33
C PRO A 60 -8.08 -9.74 2.53
N GLU A 61 -7.68 -10.82 1.85
CA GLU A 61 -8.36 -12.12 1.94
C GLU A 61 -7.59 -13.14 2.79
N GLY A 62 -6.39 -12.78 3.28
CA GLY A 62 -5.56 -13.64 4.12
C GLY A 62 -5.00 -14.85 3.37
N VAL A 63 -4.82 -14.76 2.05
CA VAL A 63 -4.38 -15.89 1.20
C VAL A 63 -2.92 -16.27 1.45
N LEU A 64 -2.12 -15.38 2.04
CA LEU A 64 -0.75 -15.70 2.49
C LEU A 64 -0.74 -16.60 3.73
N GLY A 65 -1.90 -16.85 4.34
CA GLY A 65 -2.04 -17.62 5.57
C GLY A 65 -1.61 -16.83 6.81
N PRO A 66 -1.46 -17.50 7.96
CA PRO A 66 -1.12 -16.84 9.22
C PRO A 66 0.32 -16.31 9.19
N LEU A 67 0.46 -14.99 9.08
CA LEU A 67 1.72 -14.28 9.26
C LEU A 67 1.87 -13.83 10.72
N ARG A 68 3.11 -13.76 11.20
CA ARG A 68 3.42 -13.35 12.58
C ARG A 68 4.54 -12.32 12.59
N SER A 69 4.43 -11.38 13.53
CA SER A 69 5.42 -10.35 13.77
C SER A 69 6.73 -10.98 14.27
N PRO A 70 7.89 -10.59 13.72
CA PRO A 70 9.18 -11.01 14.25
C PRO A 70 9.53 -10.32 15.58
N VAL A 71 8.79 -9.28 15.98
CA VAL A 71 9.05 -8.47 17.18
C VAL A 71 8.40 -9.11 18.42
N ASP A 72 7.15 -9.53 18.30
CA ASP A 72 6.32 -9.98 19.43
C ASP A 72 5.54 -11.28 19.18
N ASP A 73 5.68 -11.90 18.00
CA ASP A 73 4.95 -13.11 17.57
C ASP A 73 3.42 -12.93 17.45
N ASP A 74 2.93 -11.68 17.49
CA ASP A 74 1.52 -11.39 17.28
C ASP A 74 1.11 -11.66 15.82
N PRO A 75 -0.15 -12.09 15.57
CA PRO A 75 -0.67 -12.24 14.21
C PRO A 75 -0.62 -10.92 13.45
N LEU A 76 -0.11 -10.97 12.22
CA LEU A 76 -0.18 -9.88 11.26
C LEU A 76 -1.41 -10.04 10.38
N ALA A 77 -2.20 -8.98 10.24
CA ALA A 77 -3.37 -8.98 9.39
C ALA A 77 -3.63 -7.60 8.79
N TYR A 78 -4.00 -7.60 7.51
CA TYR A 78 -4.50 -6.43 6.82
C TYR A 78 -5.72 -5.88 7.54
N ALA A 79 -5.79 -4.55 7.67
CA ALA A 79 -6.98 -3.87 8.15
C ALA A 79 -7.16 -2.51 7.48
N VAL A 80 -8.42 -2.07 7.41
CA VAL A 80 -8.76 -0.67 7.14
C VAL A 80 -9.16 -0.04 8.46
N LEU A 81 -8.52 1.08 8.80
CA LEU A 81 -8.69 1.83 10.03
C LEU A 81 -9.24 3.23 9.70
N ASP A 82 -10.05 3.79 10.60
CA ASP A 82 -10.62 5.14 10.44
C ASP A 82 -9.57 6.25 10.64
N SER A 83 -8.43 5.93 11.25
CA SER A 83 -7.35 6.88 11.51
C SER A 83 -5.99 6.18 11.67
N LEU A 84 -4.91 6.94 11.52
CA LEU A 84 -3.57 6.49 11.85
C LEU A 84 -3.48 6.11 13.34
N PRO A 85 -2.72 5.07 13.71
CA PRO A 85 -2.49 4.78 15.11
C PRO A 85 -1.63 5.87 15.76
N GLU A 86 -1.73 5.97 17.09
CA GLU A 86 -0.88 6.86 17.87
C GLU A 86 0.60 6.51 17.65
N GLY A 87 1.45 7.53 17.47
CA GLY A 87 2.89 7.31 17.23
C GLY A 87 3.27 6.98 15.79
N ALA A 88 2.32 6.89 14.86
CA ALA A 88 2.64 6.80 13.44
C ALA A 88 3.24 8.12 12.92
N GLU A 89 4.42 8.03 12.32
CA GLU A 89 5.17 9.15 11.76
C GLU A 89 5.02 9.17 10.23
N GLY A 90 4.74 10.36 9.69
CA GLY A 90 4.66 10.57 8.24
C GLY A 90 6.04 10.50 7.61
N THR A 91 6.13 9.84 6.46
CA THR A 91 7.40 9.69 5.72
C THR A 91 7.58 10.73 4.62
N ASP A 92 6.57 11.57 4.39
CA ASP A 92 6.43 12.49 3.23
C ASP A 92 6.47 11.80 1.85
N ILE A 93 6.32 10.47 1.83
CA ILE A 93 6.30 9.66 0.61
C ILE A 93 4.87 9.49 0.14
N THR A 94 4.60 9.91 -1.10
CA THR A 94 3.23 9.99 -1.62
C THR A 94 3.06 9.39 -3.02
N HIS A 95 1.83 8.98 -3.33
CA HIS A 95 1.44 8.51 -4.66
C HIS A 95 -0.07 8.66 -4.87
N GLY A 96 -0.50 9.50 -5.81
CA GLY A 96 -1.92 9.58 -6.19
C GLY A 96 -2.87 9.95 -5.04
N GLY A 97 -2.42 10.78 -4.09
CA GLY A 97 -3.15 11.13 -2.87
C GLY A 97 -3.03 10.11 -1.73
N ARG A 98 -2.27 9.02 -1.93
CA ARG A 98 -1.87 8.10 -0.87
C ARG A 98 -0.58 8.58 -0.21
N GLU A 99 -0.43 8.29 1.07
CA GLU A 99 0.71 8.72 1.88
C GLU A 99 1.18 7.59 2.78
N ILE A 100 2.50 7.41 2.92
CA ILE A 100 3.09 6.35 3.74
C ILE A 100 3.44 6.87 5.14
N TYR A 101 3.10 6.05 6.13
CA TYR A 101 3.38 6.26 7.54
C TYR A 101 4.01 4.99 8.14
N VAL A 102 4.90 5.18 9.11
CA VAL A 102 5.55 4.09 9.88
C VAL A 102 5.32 4.31 11.36
N ALA A 103 5.18 3.24 12.14
CA ALA A 103 5.06 3.33 13.58
C ALA A 103 6.25 2.64 14.24
N ALA A 104 6.99 3.34 15.10
CA ALA A 104 8.23 2.83 15.68
C ALA A 104 8.02 1.64 16.63
N ASP A 105 6.84 1.55 17.25
CA ASP A 105 6.41 0.45 18.11
C ASP A 105 5.92 -0.77 17.32
N ARG A 106 5.51 -0.57 16.07
CA ARG A 106 5.07 -1.62 15.12
C ARG A 106 5.77 -1.49 13.77
N PRO A 107 7.10 -1.71 13.71
CA PRO A 107 7.88 -1.62 12.47
C PRO A 107 7.54 -2.73 11.45
N ASP A 108 6.79 -3.73 11.89
CA ASP A 108 6.23 -4.83 11.11
C ASP A 108 4.98 -4.42 10.31
N TYR A 109 4.41 -3.24 10.57
CA TYR A 109 3.31 -2.66 9.81
C TYR A 109 3.75 -1.43 9.01
N LEU A 110 3.18 -1.30 7.81
CA LEU A 110 3.27 -0.10 6.99
C LEU A 110 1.87 0.47 6.85
N TYR A 111 1.71 1.74 7.22
CA TYR A 111 0.41 2.39 7.16
C TYR A 111 0.32 3.24 5.91
N ILE A 112 -0.77 3.09 5.15
CA ILE A 112 -1.02 3.89 3.97
C ILE A 112 -2.32 4.65 4.16
N ARG A 113 -2.24 5.97 4.34
CA ARG A 113 -3.42 6.83 4.31
C ARG A 113 -3.85 7.01 2.87
N LEU A 114 -5.11 6.70 2.58
CA LEU A 114 -5.74 6.81 1.27
C LEU A 114 -6.30 8.22 1.07
N ALA A 115 -6.64 8.55 -0.18
CA ALA A 115 -7.13 9.87 -0.56
C ALA A 115 -8.50 10.23 0.05
N ASP A 116 -9.28 9.23 0.45
CA ASP A 116 -10.56 9.38 1.16
C ASP A 116 -10.40 9.51 2.68
N GLY A 117 -9.19 9.31 3.20
CA GLY A 117 -8.85 9.45 4.61
C GLY A 117 -8.71 8.12 5.36
N ASP A 118 -9.19 7.01 4.78
CA ASP A 118 -9.04 5.68 5.36
C ASP A 118 -7.56 5.29 5.44
N VAL A 119 -7.21 4.45 6.42
CA VAL A 119 -5.84 3.98 6.61
C VAL A 119 -5.77 2.49 6.41
N GLU A 120 -5.02 2.05 5.41
CA GLU A 120 -4.63 0.65 5.28
C GLU A 120 -3.45 0.36 6.19
N ARG A 121 -3.49 -0.80 6.84
CA ARG A 121 -2.39 -1.39 7.61
C ARG A 121 -2.09 -2.78 7.05
#